data_AF-A0A016SDH1-F1
#
_entry.id   AF-A0A016SDH1-F1
#
_cell.length_a   1.000
_cell.length_b   1.000
_cell.length_c   1.000
_cell.angle_alpha   90.00
_cell.angle_beta   90.00
_cell.angle_gamma   90.00
#
_symmetry.space_group_name_H-M   'P 1'
#
loop_
_entity.id
_entity.type
_entity.pdbx_description
1 polymer ?
#
loop_
_entity_poly.entity_id
_entity_poly.type
_entity_poly.pdbx_seq_one_letter_code
_entity_poly.pdbx_strand_id
1 'polypeptide(L)'
;MLYFYLLPFAVLPLYAAILRGAEKPPGDCGTNQSIFPEKDKYVKKINEYRKIMIEGQQKNGKSGRNLPTGENVAEMLEDHLSSTKMSKLEKRRLKDHYLTG
;
A
#
# COMPACT_ATOMS: atom_id res chain seq x y z
N MET A 1 1.15 30.31 -48.87
CA MET A 1 2.03 30.49 -47.68
C MET A 1 1.30 30.27 -46.36
N LEU A 2 0.03 30.66 -46.19
CA LEU A 2 -0.74 30.43 -44.95
C LEU A 2 -0.93 28.94 -44.57
N TYR A 3 -0.97 28.06 -45.57
CA TYR A 3 -1.25 26.62 -45.40
C TYR A 3 -0.16 25.87 -44.61
N PHE A 4 1.11 26.26 -44.77
CA PHE A 4 2.23 25.63 -44.05
C PHE A 4 2.20 25.96 -42.54
N TYR A 5 1.60 27.10 -42.16
CA TYR A 5 1.45 27.49 -40.76
C TYR A 5 0.30 26.76 -40.04
N LEU A 6 -0.68 26.22 -40.78
CA LEU A 6 -1.81 25.47 -40.21
C LEU A 6 -1.47 23.99 -39.93
N LEU A 7 -0.51 23.44 -40.66
CA LEU A 7 -0.06 22.05 -40.52
C LEU A 7 0.41 21.69 -39.09
N PRO A 8 1.27 22.48 -38.39
CA PRO A 8 1.70 22.14 -37.04
C PRO A 8 0.54 22.16 -36.03
N PHE A 9 -0.44 23.05 -36.18
CA PHE A 9 -1.60 23.12 -35.28
C PHE A 9 -2.49 21.88 -35.32
N ALA A 10 -2.49 21.12 -36.41
CA ALA A 10 -3.25 19.87 -36.51
C ALA A 10 -2.45 18.64 -36.01
N VAL A 11 -1.14 18.62 -36.19
CA VAL A 11 -0.28 17.46 -35.87
C VAL A 11 0.03 17.39 -34.36
N LEU A 12 0.25 18.52 -33.70
CA LEU A 12 0.58 18.60 -32.28
C LEU A 12 -0.52 18.04 -31.33
N PRO A 13 -1.82 18.36 -31.51
CA PRO A 13 -2.89 17.78 -30.70
C PRO A 13 -3.06 16.28 -30.92
N LEU A 14 -2.87 15.81 -32.15
CA LEU A 14 -3.02 14.40 -32.51
C LEU A 14 -1.94 13.54 -31.84
N TYR A 15 -0.69 14.01 -31.85
CA TYR A 15 0.43 13.34 -31.18
C TYR A 15 0.24 13.29 -29.65
N ALA A 16 -0.21 14.40 -29.06
CA ALA A 16 -0.49 14.46 -27.62
C ALA A 16 -1.66 13.54 -27.21
N ALA A 17 -2.68 13.38 -28.07
CA ALA A 17 -3.79 12.47 -27.84
C ALA A 17 -3.35 11.00 -27.88
N ILE A 18 -2.49 10.63 -28.81
CA ILE A 18 -1.95 9.26 -28.93
C ILE A 18 -1.15 8.86 -27.68
N LEU A 19 -0.38 9.79 -27.10
CA LEU A 19 0.42 9.52 -25.89
C LEU A 19 -0.43 9.38 -24.60
N ARG A 20 -1.63 9.98 -24.56
CA ARG A 20 -2.51 9.92 -23.37
C ARG A 20 -3.40 8.67 -23.32
N GLY A 21 -3.41 7.86 -24.38
CA GLY A 21 -4.24 6.67 -24.53
C GLY A 21 -3.56 5.35 -24.19
N ALA A 22 -2.45 5.36 -23.42
CA ALA A 22 -1.86 4.10 -22.93
C ALA A 22 -2.83 3.45 -21.93
N GLU A 23 -3.69 2.58 -22.46
CA GLU A 23 -4.60 1.76 -21.67
C GLU A 23 -3.78 0.90 -20.72
N LYS A 24 -3.99 1.09 -19.41
CA LYS A 24 -3.29 0.31 -18.39
C LYS A 24 -3.65 -1.16 -18.62
N PRO A 25 -2.68 -2.09 -18.68
CA PRO A 25 -3.00 -3.49 -18.84
C PRO A 25 -3.94 -3.94 -17.70
N PRO A 26 -4.89 -4.85 -17.97
CA PRO A 26 -5.75 -5.39 -16.93
C PRO A 26 -4.88 -6.04 -15.86
N GLY A 27 -5.27 -5.85 -14.59
CA GLY A 27 -4.60 -6.51 -13.48
C GLY A 27 -4.76 -8.02 -13.62
N ASP A 28 -3.65 -8.77 -13.57
CA ASP A 28 -3.68 -10.22 -13.55
C ASP A 28 -4.07 -10.71 -12.14
N CYS A 29 -5.37 -10.68 -11.85
CA CYS A 29 -5.95 -11.14 -10.59
C CYS A 29 -6.21 -12.66 -10.56
N GLY A 30 -5.86 -13.39 -11.64
CA GLY A 30 -6.17 -14.82 -11.78
C GLY A 30 -5.23 -15.75 -10.99
N THR A 31 -4.09 -15.24 -10.54
CA THR A 31 -3.10 -16.00 -9.79
C THR A 31 -3.27 -15.80 -8.28
N ASN A 32 -3.62 -16.89 -7.57
CA ASN A 32 -3.74 -16.91 -6.11
C ASN A 32 -2.38 -16.82 -5.38
N GLN A 33 -1.29 -16.53 -6.10
CA GLN A 33 0.09 -16.56 -5.60
C GLN A 33 0.71 -15.17 -5.74
N SER A 34 0.25 -14.22 -4.94
CA SER A 34 1.02 -13.01 -4.71
C SER A 34 2.19 -13.36 -3.76
N ILE A 35 3.34 -13.74 -4.32
CA ILE A 35 4.57 -13.74 -3.53
C ILE A 35 4.91 -12.27 -3.27
N PHE A 36 4.71 -11.82 -2.04
CA PHE A 36 5.05 -10.46 -1.67
C PHE A 36 6.58 -10.34 -1.58
N PRO A 37 7.24 -9.59 -2.48
CA PRO A 37 8.68 -9.51 -2.48
C PRO A 37 9.18 -8.82 -1.21
N GLU A 38 10.29 -9.31 -0.64
CA GLU A 38 10.97 -8.69 0.50
C GLU A 38 10.08 -8.47 1.74
N LYS A 39 9.11 -9.35 2.01
CA LYS A 39 8.16 -9.27 3.15
C LYS A 39 8.81 -8.74 4.43
N ASP A 40 9.94 -9.30 4.84
CA ASP A 40 10.62 -8.97 6.09
C ASP A 40 11.10 -7.52 6.13
N LYS A 41 11.57 -6.98 5.00
CA LYS A 41 11.97 -5.57 4.88
C LYS A 41 10.77 -4.64 5.11
N TYR A 42 9.59 -5.01 4.61
CA TYR A 42 8.38 -4.22 4.82
C TYR A 42 7.86 -4.33 6.25
N VAL A 43 7.89 -5.54 6.85
CA VAL A 43 7.55 -5.73 8.26
C VAL A 43 8.43 -4.87 9.15
N LYS A 44 9.76 -4.94 8.94
CA LYS A 44 10.74 -4.10 9.66
C LYS A 44 10.44 -2.61 9.50
N LYS A 45 10.25 -2.15 8.26
CA LYS A 45 9.98 -0.74 7.97
C LYS A 45 8.69 -0.25 8.64
N ILE A 46 7.65 -1.09 8.69
CA ILE A 46 6.40 -0.75 9.37
C ILE A 46 6.61 -0.66 10.89
N ASN A 47 7.37 -1.59 11.48
CA ASN A 47 7.70 -1.53 12.91
C ASN A 47 8.53 -0.27 13.25
N GLU A 48 9.46 0.15 12.39
CA GLU A 48 10.19 1.41 12.54
C GLU A 48 9.25 2.62 12.57
N TYR A 49 8.27 2.70 11.65
CA TYR A 49 7.28 3.77 11.68
C TYR A 49 6.39 3.74 12.92
N ARG A 50 5.96 2.55 13.36
CA ARG A 50 5.17 2.39 14.60
C ARG A 50 5.93 2.93 15.81
N LYS A 51 7.23 2.64 15.90
CA LYS A 51 8.09 3.16 16.96
C LYS A 51 8.13 4.69 16.97
N ILE A 52 8.31 5.33 15.81
CA ILE A 52 8.30 6.80 15.68
C ILE A 52 6.96 7.40 16.14
N MET A 53 5.84 6.72 15.88
CA MET A 53 4.52 7.14 16.37
C MET A 53 4.38 7.01 17.88
N ILE A 54 4.85 5.90 18.46
CA ILE A 54 4.79 5.68 19.92
C ILE A 54 5.67 6.71 20.66
N GLU A 55 6.85 6.99 20.14
CA GLU A 55 7.76 8.01 20.68
C GLU A 55 7.27 9.45 20.45
N GLY A 56 6.18 9.62 19.71
CA GLY A 56 5.57 10.93 19.46
C GLY A 56 6.40 11.81 18.55
N GLN A 57 7.25 11.23 17.69
CA GLN A 57 8.19 11.94 16.81
C GLN A 57 7.68 12.10 15.37
N GLN A 58 6.48 11.61 15.05
CA GLN A 58 5.94 11.68 13.69
C GLN A 58 5.48 13.09 13.31
N LYS A 59 6.26 13.81 12.50
CA LYS A 59 6.11 15.25 12.19
C LYS A 59 4.99 15.63 11.21
N ASN A 60 4.05 14.73 10.92
CA ASN A 60 3.04 14.92 9.87
C ASN A 60 1.67 15.41 10.40
N GLY A 61 1.64 16.12 11.53
CA GLY A 61 0.40 16.67 12.08
C GLY A 61 -0.06 17.93 11.35
N LYS A 62 -1.38 18.12 11.31
CA LYS A 62 -2.07 19.18 10.54
C LYS A 62 -1.56 20.61 10.81
N SER A 63 -1.02 20.88 11.99
CA SER A 63 -0.56 22.22 12.41
C SER A 63 0.98 22.34 12.46
N GLY A 64 1.72 21.49 11.74
CA GLY A 64 3.18 21.40 11.85
C GLY A 64 3.66 20.79 13.17
N ARG A 65 2.72 20.26 13.97
CA ARG A 65 2.99 19.50 15.19
C ARG A 65 3.17 18.03 14.85
N ASN A 66 3.70 17.27 15.79
CA ASN A 66 3.72 15.81 15.66
C ASN A 66 2.29 15.25 15.74
N LEU A 67 2.09 14.06 15.17
CA LEU A 67 0.87 13.30 15.40
C LEU A 67 0.75 12.88 16.87
N PRO A 68 -0.49 12.65 17.35
CA PRO A 68 -0.71 12.05 18.65
C PRO A 68 0.04 10.71 18.78
N THR A 69 0.56 10.43 19.97
CA THR A 69 1.16 9.14 20.28
C THR A 69 0.09 8.05 20.26
N GLY A 70 0.41 6.91 19.65
CA GLY A 70 -0.42 5.71 19.78
C GLY A 70 -0.24 5.06 21.15
N GLU A 71 -1.30 4.45 21.68
CA GLU A 71 -1.19 3.53 22.82
C GLU A 71 -0.40 2.28 22.39
N ASN A 72 0.37 1.67 23.30
CA ASN A 72 1.35 0.59 23.04
C ASN A 72 0.99 -0.31 21.85
N VAL A 73 1.58 -0.05 20.68
CA VAL A 73 1.32 -0.84 19.47
C VAL A 73 2.27 -2.03 19.47
N ALA A 74 1.73 -3.23 19.51
CA ALA A 74 2.51 -4.45 19.39
C ALA A 74 3.29 -4.49 18.06
N GLU A 75 4.52 -5.01 18.11
CA GLU A 75 5.32 -5.24 16.91
C GLU A 75 4.62 -6.25 15.99
N MET A 76 4.69 -6.02 14.69
CA MET A 76 4.30 -7.05 13.74
C MET A 76 5.39 -8.11 13.74
N LEU A 77 4.99 -9.33 14.07
CA LEU A 77 5.82 -10.51 13.89
C LEU A 77 5.93 -10.80 12.39
N GLU A 78 7.09 -11.30 11.95
CA GLU A 78 7.38 -11.68 10.55
C GLU A 78 6.54 -12.88 10.05
N ASP A 79 5.43 -13.17 10.70
CA ASP A 79 5.16 -14.52 11.12
C ASP A 79 5.01 -15.49 9.95
N HIS A 80 5.59 -16.67 10.16
CA HIS A 80 5.39 -17.91 9.40
C HIS A 80 3.97 -18.46 9.57
N LEU A 81 2.97 -17.60 9.84
CA LEU A 81 1.55 -17.92 9.77
C LEU A 81 1.11 -18.03 8.30
N SER A 82 1.81 -18.91 7.57
CA SER A 82 1.12 -19.86 6.72
C SER A 82 -0.07 -20.38 7.53
N SER A 83 -1.25 -20.35 6.93
CA SER A 83 -2.51 -20.83 7.51
C SER A 83 -2.48 -22.33 7.91
N THR A 84 -1.31 -22.96 7.82
CA THR A 84 -1.01 -24.39 7.83
C THR A 84 -0.59 -24.96 9.19
N LYS A 85 -0.38 -24.15 10.26
CA LYS A 85 -0.01 -24.68 11.60
C LYS A 85 -0.81 -24.16 12.80
N MET A 86 -1.86 -23.38 12.60
CA MET A 86 -2.76 -23.04 13.71
C MET A 86 -3.58 -24.27 14.11
N SER A 87 -3.43 -24.73 15.35
CA SER A 87 -4.21 -25.85 15.87
C SER A 87 -5.70 -25.50 15.85
N LYS A 88 -6.56 -26.51 15.66
CA LYS A 88 -8.02 -26.32 15.55
C LYS A 88 -8.62 -25.60 16.77
N LEU A 89 -7.98 -25.73 17.93
CA LEU A 89 -8.36 -25.09 19.19
C LEU A 89 -8.08 -23.57 19.19
N GLU A 90 -6.96 -23.18 18.58
CA GLU A 90 -6.47 -21.81 18.53
C GLU A 90 -7.29 -20.97 17.55
N LYS A 91 -7.72 -21.57 16.44
CA LYS A 91 -8.70 -20.97 15.52
C LYS A 91 -10.06 -20.73 16.18
N ARG A 92 -10.49 -21.62 17.10
CA ARG A 92 -11.75 -21.44 17.84
C ARG A 92 -11.63 -20.28 18.83
N ARG A 93 -10.56 -20.23 19.63
CA ARG A 93 -10.36 -19.13 20.59
C ARG A 93 -10.31 -17.76 19.92
N LEU A 94 -9.64 -17.64 18.78
CA LEU A 94 -9.64 -16.39 18.03
C LEU A 94 -11.04 -16.01 17.55
N LYS A 95 -11.81 -16.96 17.03
CA LYS A 95 -13.17 -16.70 16.55
C LYS A 95 -14.09 -16.21 17.67
N ASP A 96 -13.96 -16.78 18.86
CA ASP A 96 -14.78 -16.41 20.02
C ASP A 96 -14.44 -14.99 20.51
N HIS A 97 -13.15 -14.61 20.51
CA HIS A 97 -12.70 -13.28 20.94
C HIS A 97 -13.20 -12.14 20.04
N TYR A 98 -13.43 -12.39 18.74
CA TYR A 98 -13.93 -11.37 17.80
C TYR A 98 -15.47 -11.29 17.73
N LEU A 99 -16.19 -12.26 18.29
CA LEU A 99 -17.66 -12.28 18.26
C LEU A 99 -18.31 -11.74 19.54
N THR A 100 -17.51 -11.44 20.57
CA THR A 100 -17.98 -10.92 21.86
C THR A 100 -17.56 -9.47 22.14
N GLY A 101 -17.01 -8.77 21.13
CA GLY A 101 -16.63 -7.35 21.22
C GLY A 101 -17.59 -6.45 20.44
#